data_AF-A0A8R1DFJ3-F1
#
_entry.id   AF-A0A8R1DFJ3-F1
#
_cell.length_a   1.000
_cell.length_b   1.000
_cell.length_c   1.000
_cell.angle_alpha   90.00
_cell.angle_beta   90.00
_cell.angle_gamma   90.00
#
_symmetry.space_group_name_H-M   'P 1'
#
loop_
_entity.id
_entity.type
_entity.pdbx_description
1 polymer ?
#
loop_
_entity_poly.entity_id
_entity_poly.type
_entity_poly.pdbx_seq_one_letter_code
_entity_poly.pdbx_strand_id
1 'polypeptide(L)'
;MTPVMCCNWVVHQEVKEIAVVVRDLCRTLAQQGTYFALYTTPTPNPDKAQYVGLDEQVFTVFAKTIAAGFDLGPELKQTTMHISLIKSTMYTFLEKKRAEFNKKHGKASSAASAKDFKNEIKKNPYFRRNEHSL
;
A
#
# COMPACT_ATOMS: atom_id res chain seq x y z
N MET A 1 34.06 -2.98 -19.72
CA MET A 1 32.81 -2.92 -18.93
C MET A 1 32.31 -4.35 -18.80
N THR A 2 32.25 -4.92 -17.60
CA THR A 2 31.83 -6.33 -17.44
C THR A 2 30.30 -6.44 -17.54
N PRO A 3 29.76 -7.56 -18.06
CA PRO A 3 28.31 -7.79 -18.15
C PRO A 3 27.57 -7.59 -16.81
N VAL A 4 28.23 -7.88 -15.69
CA VAL A 4 27.71 -7.68 -14.32
C VAL A 4 27.41 -6.21 -14.00
N MET A 5 28.19 -5.26 -14.54
CA MET A 5 27.93 -3.83 -14.32
C MET A 5 26.71 -3.34 -15.11
N CYS A 6 26.45 -3.91 -16.30
CA CYS A 6 25.27 -3.57 -17.11
C CYS A 6 23.98 -4.11 -16.48
N CYS A 7 24.00 -5.32 -15.89
CA CYS A 7 22.82 -5.89 -15.22
C CYS A 7 22.40 -5.09 -13.96
N ASN A 8 23.36 -4.56 -13.20
CA ASN A 8 23.05 -3.75 -12.02
C ASN A 8 22.40 -2.39 -12.35
N TRP A 9 22.59 -1.87 -13.56
CA TRP A 9 21.98 -0.59 -13.96
C TRP A 9 20.51 -0.73 -14.37
N VAL A 10 20.16 -1.82 -15.07
CA VAL A 10 18.78 -2.06 -15.52
C VAL A 10 17.88 -2.48 -14.35
N VAL A 11 18.34 -3.39 -13.49
CA VAL A 11 17.54 -3.91 -12.35
C VAL A 11 17.29 -2.84 -11.27
N HIS A 12 18.22 -1.89 -11.06
CA HIS A 12 18.04 -0.82 -10.07
C HIS A 12 17.18 0.35 -10.57
N GLN A 13 17.08 0.58 -11.88
CA GLN A 13 16.15 1.57 -12.43
C GLN A 13 14.71 1.08 -12.30
N GLU A 14 14.45 -0.18 -12.63
CA GLU A 14 13.14 -0.81 -12.52
C GLU A 14 12.55 -0.74 -11.10
N VAL A 15 13.35 -1.08 -10.07
CA VAL A 15 12.93 -0.97 -8.66
C VAL A 15 12.57 0.47 -8.28
N LYS A 16 13.34 1.45 -8.75
CA LYS A 16 13.06 2.87 -8.47
C LYS A 16 11.79 3.34 -9.17
N GLU A 17 11.59 2.95 -10.42
CA GLU A 17 10.43 3.33 -11.23
C GLU A 17 9.15 2.69 -10.69
N ILE A 18 9.17 1.40 -10.35
CA ILE A 18 8.06 0.72 -9.67
C ILE A 18 7.71 1.46 -8.37
N ALA A 19 8.72 1.81 -7.55
CA ALA A 19 8.47 2.54 -6.31
C ALA A 19 7.92 3.97 -6.53
N VAL A 20 8.23 4.63 -7.66
CA VAL A 20 7.62 5.91 -8.05
C VAL A 20 6.15 5.71 -8.39
N VAL A 21 5.84 4.76 -9.28
CA VAL A 21 4.47 4.44 -9.69
C VAL A 21 3.60 4.07 -8.50
N VAL A 22 4.09 3.21 -7.60
CA VAL A 22 3.37 2.81 -6.38
C VAL A 22 3.09 4.03 -5.49
N ARG A 23 4.04 4.95 -5.34
CA ARG A 23 3.84 6.17 -4.54
C ARG A 23 2.80 7.10 -5.14
N ASP A 24 2.81 7.31 -6.45
CA ASP A 24 1.83 8.16 -7.12
C ASP A 24 0.42 7.55 -7.06
N LEU A 25 0.33 6.23 -7.16
CA LEU A 25 -0.93 5.52 -6.98
C LEU A 25 -1.43 5.63 -5.53
N CYS A 26 -0.56 5.45 -4.53
CA CYS A 26 -0.89 5.70 -3.13
C CYS A 26 -1.34 7.14 -2.88
N ARG A 27 -0.73 8.13 -3.55
CA ARG A 27 -1.14 9.53 -3.45
C ARG A 27 -2.55 9.74 -4.00
N THR A 28 -2.86 9.15 -5.16
CA THR A 28 -4.19 9.20 -5.77
C THR A 28 -5.24 8.56 -4.87
N LEU A 29 -4.96 7.37 -4.32
CA LEU A 29 -5.86 6.69 -3.37
C LEU A 29 -6.07 7.51 -2.09
N ALA A 30 -5.00 8.12 -1.57
CA ALA A 30 -5.07 8.96 -0.37
C ALA A 30 -5.90 10.24 -0.58
N GLN A 31 -5.97 10.77 -1.81
CA GLN A 31 -6.83 11.91 -2.15
C GLN A 31 -8.30 11.52 -2.21
N GLN A 32 -8.60 10.29 -2.66
CA GLN A 32 -9.96 9.79 -2.79
C GLN A 32 -10.57 9.29 -1.47
N GLY A 33 -9.74 8.94 -0.49
CA GLY A 33 -10.22 8.39 0.78
C GLY A 33 -9.44 8.88 1.99
N THR A 34 -10.12 9.61 2.88
CA THR A 34 -9.61 10.01 4.20
C THR A 34 -9.14 8.84 5.05
N TYR A 35 -9.75 7.66 4.88
CA TYR A 35 -9.39 6.44 5.59
C TYR A 35 -8.15 5.73 5.04
N PHE A 36 -7.55 6.21 3.94
CA PHE A 36 -6.42 5.54 3.32
C PHE A 36 -5.26 5.33 4.31
N ALA A 37 -4.98 6.31 5.16
CA ALA A 37 -3.95 6.24 6.19
C ALA A 37 -4.20 5.15 7.27
N LEU A 38 -5.45 4.67 7.39
CA LEU A 38 -5.85 3.69 8.39
C LEU A 38 -5.64 2.24 7.93
N TYR A 39 -5.34 2.02 6.65
CA TYR A 39 -5.04 0.69 6.14
C TYR A 39 -3.60 0.30 6.44
N THR A 40 -3.31 -1.00 6.49
CA THR A 40 -1.99 -1.58 6.68
C THR A 40 -1.81 -2.81 5.80
N THR A 41 -0.55 -3.18 5.56
CA THR A 41 -0.23 -4.45 4.92
C THR A 41 -0.67 -5.61 5.81
N PRO A 42 -1.23 -6.69 5.23
CA PRO A 42 -1.53 -7.91 5.96
C PRO A 42 -0.26 -8.44 6.64
N THR A 43 -0.44 -8.88 7.88
CA THR A 43 0.61 -9.41 8.74
C THR A 43 0.19 -10.80 9.20
N PRO A 44 1.13 -11.74 9.41
CA PRO A 44 0.81 -13.07 9.93
C PRO A 44 0.15 -13.03 11.31
N ASN A 45 0.21 -11.90 12.03
CA ASN A 45 -0.47 -11.70 13.32
C ASN A 45 -1.53 -10.59 13.22
N PRO A 46 -2.70 -10.84 12.59
CA PRO A 46 -3.71 -9.81 12.33
C PRO A 46 -4.27 -9.18 13.62
N ASP A 47 -4.32 -9.92 14.73
CA ASP A 47 -4.82 -9.43 16.02
C ASP A 47 -3.91 -8.36 16.64
N LYS A 48 -2.64 -8.32 16.26
CA LYS A 48 -1.69 -7.29 16.68
C LYS A 48 -1.73 -6.05 15.80
N ALA A 49 -2.39 -6.12 14.65
CA ALA A 49 -2.49 -4.98 13.74
C ALA A 49 -3.44 -3.92 14.31
N GLN A 50 -2.88 -2.80 14.76
CA GLN A 50 -3.65 -1.65 15.23
C GLN A 50 -4.50 -1.02 14.10
N TYR A 51 -4.11 -1.25 12.84
CA TYR A 51 -4.69 -0.67 11.63
C TYR A 51 -5.48 -1.70 10.82
N VAL A 52 -6.23 -1.24 9.81
CA VAL A 52 -7.12 -2.07 8.98
C VAL A 52 -6.30 -2.86 7.96
N GLY A 53 -6.33 -4.19 8.03
CA GLY A 53 -5.61 -5.02 7.06
C GLY A 53 -6.20 -4.89 5.65
N LEU A 54 -5.33 -4.78 4.64
CA LEU A 54 -5.69 -4.97 3.25
C LEU A 54 -5.68 -6.46 2.91
N ASP A 55 -6.55 -6.87 1.99
CA ASP A 55 -6.54 -8.22 1.42
C ASP A 55 -5.22 -8.48 0.68
N GLU A 56 -4.63 -9.66 0.88
CA GLU A 56 -3.40 -10.07 0.19
C GLU A 56 -3.55 -10.08 -1.33
N GLN A 57 -4.75 -10.41 -1.84
CA GLN A 57 -5.03 -10.43 -3.27
C GLN A 57 -4.81 -9.07 -3.93
N VAL A 58 -5.02 -7.96 -3.20
CA VAL A 58 -4.78 -6.60 -3.70
C VAL A 58 -3.33 -6.45 -4.15
N PHE A 59 -2.38 -6.96 -3.35
CA PHE A 59 -0.95 -6.86 -3.67
C PHE A 59 -0.57 -7.74 -4.85
N THR A 60 -1.16 -8.93 -4.97
CA THR A 60 -0.94 -9.81 -6.10
C THR A 60 -1.45 -9.20 -7.40
N VAL A 61 -2.64 -8.58 -7.39
CA VAL A 61 -3.20 -7.89 -8.57
C VAL A 61 -2.35 -6.68 -8.94
N PHE A 62 -1.93 -5.87 -7.96
CA PHE A 62 -1.03 -4.74 -8.21
C PHE A 62 0.30 -5.17 -8.79
N ALA A 63 0.92 -6.21 -8.23
CA ALA A 63 2.20 -6.72 -8.72
C ALA A 63 2.11 -7.19 -10.17
N LYS A 64 1.04 -7.91 -10.53
CA LYS A 64 0.79 -8.33 -11.91
C LYS A 64 0.55 -7.15 -12.85
N THR A 65 -0.21 -6.15 -12.41
CA THR A 65 -0.52 -4.96 -13.21
C THR A 65 0.73 -4.14 -13.49
N ILE A 66 1.55 -3.92 -12.46
CA ILE A 66 2.83 -3.23 -12.60
C ILE A 66 3.78 -4.05 -13.48
N ALA A 67 3.90 -5.37 -13.25
CA ALA A 67 4.71 -6.23 -14.09
C ALA A 67 4.33 -6.14 -15.57
N ALA A 68 3.04 -6.21 -15.89
CA ALA A 68 2.55 -6.06 -17.26
C ALA A 68 2.86 -4.65 -17.83
N GLY A 69 2.73 -3.59 -17.04
CA GLY A 69 3.03 -2.22 -17.48
C GLY A 69 4.50 -1.94 -17.78
N PHE A 70 5.40 -2.70 -17.16
CA PHE A 70 6.85 -2.64 -17.38
C PHE A 70 7.37 -3.77 -18.28
N ASP A 71 6.49 -4.60 -18.86
CA ASP A 71 6.82 -5.79 -19.66
C ASP A 71 7.75 -6.78 -18.93
N LEU A 72 7.52 -6.95 -17.63
CA LEU A 72 8.28 -7.84 -16.76
C LEU A 72 7.68 -9.24 -16.85
N GLY A 73 8.51 -10.22 -17.22
CA GLY A 73 8.08 -11.59 -17.45
C GLY A 73 7.35 -12.23 -16.25
N PRO A 74 6.56 -13.30 -16.48
CA PRO A 74 5.69 -13.90 -15.45
C PRO A 74 6.43 -14.73 -14.40
N GLU A 75 7.74 -14.58 -14.24
CA GLU A 75 8.51 -15.42 -13.32
C GLU A 75 8.06 -15.24 -11.86
N LEU A 76 7.89 -16.37 -11.15
CA LEU A 76 7.42 -16.39 -9.75
C LEU A 76 8.35 -15.61 -8.80
N LYS A 77 9.66 -15.65 -9.06
CA LYS A 77 10.67 -14.90 -8.28
C LYS A 77 10.52 -13.39 -8.46
N GLN A 78 10.29 -12.92 -9.68
CA GLN A 78 10.06 -11.49 -9.97
C GLN A 78 8.75 -11.01 -9.35
N THR A 79 7.69 -11.81 -9.45
CA THR A 79 6.39 -11.50 -8.83
C THR A 79 6.49 -11.32 -7.31
N THR A 80 7.20 -12.21 -6.62
CA THR A 80 7.41 -12.12 -5.16
C THR A 80 8.21 -10.87 -4.77
N MET A 81 9.22 -10.53 -5.57
CA MET A 81 10.01 -9.30 -5.40
C MET A 81 9.14 -8.06 -5.56
N HIS A 82 8.31 -7.98 -6.61
CA HIS A 82 7.40 -6.87 -6.84
C HIS A 82 6.38 -6.72 -5.72
N ILE A 83 5.78 -7.81 -5.25
CA ILE A 83 4.86 -7.80 -4.10
C ILE A 83 5.56 -7.22 -2.87
N SER A 84 6.80 -7.64 -2.61
CA SER A 84 7.58 -7.16 -1.46
C SER A 84 7.89 -5.67 -1.57
N LEU A 85 8.25 -5.19 -2.77
CA LEU A 85 8.52 -3.79 -3.05
C LEU A 85 7.26 -2.91 -2.94
N ILE A 86 6.12 -3.40 -3.42
CA ILE A 86 4.83 -2.72 -3.30
C ILE A 86 4.40 -2.63 -1.84
N LYS A 87 4.48 -3.75 -1.09
CA LYS A 87 4.17 -3.81 0.34
C LYS A 87 5.01 -2.80 1.12
N SER A 88 6.34 -2.80 0.94
CA SER A 88 7.24 -1.89 1.65
C SER A 88 6.97 -0.42 1.31
N THR A 89 6.87 -0.10 0.02
CA THR A 89 6.63 1.28 -0.46
C THR A 89 5.31 1.84 0.07
N MET A 90 4.24 1.04 0.00
CA MET A 90 2.93 1.45 0.48
C MET A 90 2.92 1.57 2.01
N TYR A 91 3.54 0.64 2.74
CA TYR A 91 3.64 0.73 4.20
C TYR A 91 4.35 2.00 4.65
N THR A 92 5.49 2.34 4.03
CA THR A 92 6.21 3.59 4.31
C THR A 92 5.35 4.83 4.02
N PHE A 93 4.58 4.81 2.93
CA PHE A 93 3.67 5.91 2.61
C PHE A 93 2.57 6.06 3.65
N LEU A 94 1.96 4.95 4.08
CA LEU A 94 0.90 4.92 5.09
C LEU A 94 1.42 5.42 6.45
N GLU A 95 2.60 4.99 6.88
CA GLU A 95 3.26 5.50 8.09
C GLU A 95 3.44 7.02 8.06
N LYS A 96 3.92 7.56 6.93
CA LYS A 96 4.04 9.01 6.76
C LYS A 96 2.68 9.71 6.90
N LYS A 97 1.63 9.15 6.29
CA LYS A 97 0.27 9.71 6.38
C LYS A 97 -0.30 9.64 7.80
N ARG A 98 -0.03 8.57 8.54
CA ARG A 98 -0.40 8.44 9.96
C ARG A 98 0.31 9.48 10.81
N ALA A 99 1.60 9.70 10.58
CA ALA A 99 2.35 10.74 11.28
C ALA A 99 1.78 12.14 11.00
N GLU A 100 1.46 12.45 9.74
CA GLU A 100 0.78 13.69 9.35
C GLU A 100 -0.59 13.84 10.03
N PHE A 101 -1.39 12.77 10.05
CA PHE A 101 -2.71 12.75 10.71
C PHE A 101 -2.59 12.97 12.22
N ASN A 102 -1.69 12.26 12.89
CA ASN A 102 -1.45 12.41 14.33
C ASN A 102 -0.92 13.80 14.68
N LYS A 103 -0.08 14.40 13.83
CA LYS A 103 0.37 15.77 14.04
C LYS A 103 -0.80 16.76 13.99
N LYS A 104 -1.79 16.53 13.12
CA LYS A 104 -2.96 17.39 12.95
C LYS A 104 -4.05 17.17 14.01
N HIS A 105 -4.25 15.93 14.45
CA HIS A 105 -5.41 15.53 15.25
C HIS A 105 -5.06 15.05 16.67
N GLY A 106 -3.78 15.04 17.05
CA GLY A 106 -3.31 14.57 18.35
C GLY A 106 -2.58 13.22 18.29
N LYS A 107 -1.78 12.95 19.32
CA LYS A 107 -0.98 11.72 19.42
C LYS A 107 -1.92 10.50 19.46
N ALA A 108 -1.61 9.49 18.65
CA ALA A 108 -2.38 8.24 18.51
C ALA A 108 -3.80 8.37 17.94
N SER A 109 -4.20 9.55 17.42
CA SER A 109 -5.51 9.75 16.80
C SER A 109 -5.76 8.85 15.59
N SER A 110 -4.71 8.46 14.84
CA SER A 110 -4.79 7.49 13.75
C SER A 110 -5.21 6.10 14.22
N ALA A 111 -4.69 5.64 15.36
CA ALA A 111 -5.03 4.33 15.91
C ALA A 111 -6.46 4.30 16.48
N ALA A 112 -6.88 5.38 17.14
CA ALA A 112 -8.26 5.53 17.60
C ALA A 112 -9.24 5.53 16.42
N SER A 113 -8.97 6.36 15.39
CA SER A 113 -9.80 6.42 14.18
C SER A 113 -9.87 5.07 13.45
N ALA A 114 -8.77 4.31 13.42
CA ALA A 114 -8.74 2.97 12.83
C ALA A 114 -9.61 1.98 13.61
N LYS A 115 -9.65 2.08 14.95
CA LYS A 115 -10.52 1.24 15.79
C LYS A 115 -12.00 1.53 15.51
N ASP A 116 -12.36 2.82 15.45
CA ASP A 116 -13.74 3.23 15.17
C ASP A 116 -14.17 2.78 13.77
N PHE A 117 -13.31 2.99 12.78
CA PHE A 117 -13.54 2.54 11.41
C PHE A 117 -13.72 1.01 11.30
N LYS A 118 -12.91 0.22 12.02
CA LYS A 118 -13.09 -1.25 12.08
C LYS A 118 -14.46 -1.63 12.67
N ASN A 119 -14.92 -0.91 13.68
CA ASN A 119 -16.24 -1.16 14.28
C ASN A 119 -17.37 -0.82 13.32
N GLU A 120 -17.24 0.28 12.57
CA GLU A 120 -18.24 0.67 11.56
C GLU A 120 -18.31 -0.31 10.39
N ILE A 121 -17.16 -0.80 9.88
CA ILE A 121 -17.14 -1.90 8.89
C ILE A 121 -17.92 -3.12 9.41
N LYS A 122 -17.70 -3.51 10.67
CA LYS A 122 -18.36 -4.69 11.26
C LYS A 122 -19.87 -4.53 11.35
N LYS A 123 -20.36 -3.32 11.64
CA LYS A 123 -21.80 -3.02 11.71
C LYS A 123 -22.43 -2.95 10.33
N ASN A 124 -21.76 -2.30 9.39
CA ASN A 124 -22.24 -2.14 8.02
C ASN A 124 -21.06 -2.21 7.04
N PRO A 125 -20.86 -3.35 6.36
CA PRO A 125 -19.78 -3.51 5.38
C PRO A 125 -19.81 -2.50 4.22
N TYR A 126 -20.95 -1.87 3.97
CA TYR A 126 -21.17 -0.92 2.88
C TYR A 126 -21.24 0.54 3.33
N PHE A 127 -20.94 0.87 4.59
CA PHE A 127 -21.11 2.24 5.10
C PHE A 127 -20.37 3.31 4.27
N ARG A 128 -19.25 2.95 3.63
CA ARG A 128 -18.49 3.82 2.72
C ARG A 128 -19.15 4.09 1.37
N ARG A 129 -20.12 3.28 0.92
CA ARG A 129 -20.87 3.56 -0.33
C ARG A 129 -21.65 4.86 -0.23
N ASN A 130 -22.02 5.27 0.99
CA ASN A 130 -22.82 6.45 1.24
C ASN A 130 -21.98 7.73 1.40
N GLU A 131 -20.65 7.63 1.48
CA GLU A 131 -19.75 8.80 1.65
C GLU A 131 -19.51 9.58 0.35
N HIS A 132 -19.84 8.99 -0.80
CA HIS A 132 -19.71 9.62 -2.12
C HIS A 132 -21.09 9.86 -2.79
N SER A 133 -22.17 9.82 -2.01
CA SER A 133 -23.56 10.03 -2.50
C SER A 133 -24.06 11.48 -2.38
N LEU A 134 -23.17 12.46 -2.21
CA LEU A 134 -23.49 13.89 -2.15
C LEU A 134 -22.83 14.62 -3.32
#